data_AF-A0A1Y2VRK7-F1
#
_entry.id   AF-A0A1Y2VRK7-F1
#
_cell.length_a   1.000
_cell.length_b   1.000
_cell.length_c   1.000
_cell.angle_alpha   90.00
_cell.angle_beta   90.00
_cell.angle_gamma   90.00
#
_symmetry.space_group_name_H-M   'P 1'
#
loop_
_entity.id
_entity.type
_entity.pdbx_description
1 polymer ?
#
loop_
_entity_poly.entity_id
_entity_poly.type
_entity_poly.pdbx_seq_one_letter_code
_entity_poly.pdbx_strand_id
1 'polypeptide(L)' 'MSTKNTTSQEFTSYYLQQSTKEFAEDLDKVRSADDFKGDAVAMLVKSLQQGTTLFSAVDQKRILEAKKTEDSEENSD' A
#
# COMPACT_ATOMS: atom_id res chain seq x y z
N MET A 1 16.91 10.76 15.35
CA MET A 1 15.86 9.79 14.95
C MET A 1 14.99 10.42 13.85
N SER A 2 15.07 10.01 12.58
CA SER A 2 14.09 10.46 11.56
C SER A 2 13.91 9.50 10.38
N THR A 3 14.92 8.73 9.97
CA THR A 3 14.87 7.94 8.73
C THR A 3 13.91 6.73 8.78
N LYS A 4 13.82 6.04 9.94
CA LYS A 4 12.95 4.86 10.09
C LYS A 4 11.46 5.17 9.90
N ASN A 5 10.99 6.32 10.37
CA ASN A 5 9.59 6.72 10.21
C ASN A 5 9.29 7.07 8.75
N THR A 6 10.22 7.74 8.06
CA THR A 6 10.06 8.10 6.64
C THR A 6 9.94 6.86 5.75
N THR A 7 10.82 5.86 5.92
CA THR A 7 10.75 4.61 5.14
C THR A 7 9.43 3.87 5.37
N SER A 8 8.94 3.81 6.61
CA SER A 8 7.68 3.14 6.92
C SER A 8 6.46 3.85 6.32
N GLN A 9 6.44 5.19 6.33
CA GLN A 9 5.38 6.00 5.73
C GLN A 9 5.38 5.91 4.20
N GLU A 10 6.56 5.98 3.59
CA GLU A 10 6.75 5.81 2.15
C GLU A 10 6.30 4.42 1.71
N PHE A 11 6.72 3.38 2.44
CA PHE A 11 6.31 2.00 2.17
C PHE A 11 4.81 1.83 2.31
N THR A 12 4.20 2.38 3.37
CA THR A 12 2.74 2.30 3.57
C THR A 12 1.99 2.92 2.39
N SER A 13 2.46 4.07 1.89
CA SER A 13 1.84 4.76 0.76
C SER A 13 1.96 3.94 -0.51
N TYR A 14 3.16 3.42 -0.80
CA TYR A 14 3.41 2.53 -1.94
C TYR A 14 2.56 1.25 -1.87
N TYR A 15 2.55 0.57 -0.71
CA TYR A 15 1.80 -0.66 -0.49
C TYR A 15 0.30 -0.46 -0.71
N LEU A 16 -0.28 0.64 -0.20
CA LEU A 16 -1.69 0.94 -0.41
C LEU A 16 -1.99 1.23 -1.89
N GLN A 17 -1.13 1.97 -2.58
CA GLN A 17 -1.29 2.23 -4.00
C GLN A 17 -1.29 0.92 -4.82
N GLN A 18 -0.31 0.05 -4.58
CA GLN A 18 -0.26 -1.24 -5.28
C GLN A 18 -1.44 -2.13 -4.92
N SER A 19 -1.77 -2.27 -3.63
CA SER A 19 -2.88 -3.11 -3.18
C SER A 19 -4.22 -2.64 -3.75
N THR A 20 -4.46 -1.33 -3.79
CA THR A 20 -5.70 -0.78 -4.38
C THR A 20 -5.77 -0.93 -5.88
N LYS A 21 -4.62 -0.90 -6.58
CA LYS A 21 -4.54 -1.20 -8.01
C LYS A 21 -4.83 -2.67 -8.31
N GLU A 22 -4.12 -3.58 -7.63
CA GLU A 22 -4.24 -5.03 -7.85
C GLU A 22 -5.62 -5.58 -7.45
N PHE A 23 -6.22 -5.01 -6.39
CA PHE A 23 -7.55 -5.42 -5.93
C PHE A 23 -8.67 -4.50 -6.40
N ALA A 24 -8.47 -3.68 -7.44
CA ALA A 24 -9.45 -2.67 -7.86
C ALA A 24 -10.85 -3.26 -8.10
N GLU A 25 -10.94 -4.37 -8.85
CA GLU A 25 -12.22 -5.03 -9.15
C GLU A 25 -12.90 -5.58 -7.89
N ASP A 26 -12.13 -6.19 -6.99
CA ASP A 26 -12.67 -6.78 -5.77
C ASP A 26 -13.08 -5.72 -4.75
N LEU A 27 -12.35 -4.61 -4.67
CA LEU A 27 -12.74 -3.45 -3.87
C LEU A 27 -14.04 -2.83 -4.39
N ASP A 28 -14.23 -2.78 -5.71
CA ASP A 28 -15.48 -2.31 -6.30
C ASP A 28 -16.66 -3.26 -6.01
N LYS A 29 -16.44 -4.58 -6.04
CA LYS A 29 -17.46 -5.57 -5.64
C LYS A 29 -17.82 -5.41 -4.17
N VAL A 30 -16.83 -5.32 -3.27
CA VAL A 30 -17.06 -5.13 -1.83
C VAL A 30 -17.81 -3.82 -1.58
N ARG A 31 -17.41 -2.73 -2.24
CA ARG A 31 -18.07 -1.42 -2.11
C ARG A 31 -19.52 -1.43 -2.60
N SER A 32 -19.82 -2.25 -3.62
CA SER A 32 -21.15 -2.34 -4.22
C SER A 32 -22.08 -3.32 -3.51
N ALA A 33 -21.58 -4.06 -2.49
CA ALA A 33 -22.38 -5.00 -1.74
C ALA A 33 -23.39 -4.29 -0.82
N ASP A 34 -24.61 -4.83 -0.73
CA ASP A 34 -25.71 -4.22 0.02
C ASP A 34 -25.43 -4.06 1.53
N ASP A 35 -24.55 -4.89 2.07
CA ASP A 35 -24.13 -4.91 3.47
C ASP A 35 -22.90 -4.03 3.77
N PHE A 36 -22.25 -3.48 2.75
CA PHE A 36 -21.12 -2.57 2.92
C PHE A 36 -21.62 -1.15 3.27
N LYS A 37 -21.51 -0.79 4.55
CA LYS A 37 -21.99 0.50 5.09
C LYS A 37 -20.88 1.54 5.19
N GLY A 38 -21.25 2.82 5.36
CA GLY A 38 -20.31 3.93 5.36
C GLY A 38 -19.22 3.85 6.44
N ASP A 39 -19.50 3.22 7.58
CA ASP A 39 -18.53 2.93 8.64
C ASP A 39 -17.55 1.79 8.28
N ALA A 40 -17.95 0.87 7.40
CA ALA A 40 -17.11 -0.22 6.90
C ALA A 40 -15.94 0.29 6.04
N VAL A 41 -16.06 1.47 5.42
CA VAL A 41 -14.96 2.10 4.65
C VAL A 41 -13.74 2.34 5.53
N ALA A 42 -13.95 2.92 6.72
CA ALA A 42 -12.85 3.18 7.65
C ALA A 42 -12.21 1.89 8.16
N MET A 43 -13.00 0.83 8.34
CA MET A 43 -12.50 -0.50 8.67
C MET A 43 -11.66 -1.08 7.53
N LEU A 44 -12.15 -1.02 6.29
CA LEU A 44 -11.44 -1.53 5.11
C LEU A 44 -10.08 -0.83 4.93
N VAL A 45 -10.04 0.50 5.02
CA VAL A 45 -8.80 1.27 4.93
C VAL A 45 -7.81 0.86 6.03
N LYS A 46 -8.27 0.70 7.28
CA LYS A 46 -7.42 0.23 8.38
C LYS A 46 -6.89 -1.18 8.16
N SER A 47 -7.71 -2.08 7.64
CA SER A 47 -7.30 -3.46 7.33
C SER A 47 -6.23 -3.51 6.24
N LEU A 48 -6.41 -2.72 5.16
CA LEU A 48 -5.40 -2.59 4.11
C LEU A 48 -4.09 -2.00 4.67
N GLN A 49 -4.17 -0.96 5.48
CA GLN A 49 -2.99 -0.39 6.16
C GLN A 49 -2.30 -1.41 7.08
N GLN A 50 -3.07 -2.22 7.81
CA GLN A 50 -2.53 -3.26 8.69
C GLN A 50 -1.72 -4.31 7.93
N GLY A 51 -2.03 -4.57 6.65
CA GLY A 51 -1.24 -5.48 5.80
C GLY A 51 0.25 -5.12 5.73
N THR A 52 0.62 -3.85 5.92
CA THR A 52 2.03 -3.40 5.98
C THR A 52 2.83 -4.02 7.12
N THR A 53 2.16 -4.46 8.19
CA THR A 53 2.80 -5.10 9.36
C THR A 53 3.38 -6.47 9.06
N LEU A 54 3.00 -7.07 7.93
CA LEU A 54 3.58 -8.33 7.46
C LEU A 54 5.03 -8.17 6.95
N PHE A 55 5.49 -6.93 6.74
CA PHE A 55 6.81 -6.63 6.20
C PHE A 55 7.72 -6.06 7.28
N SER A 56 8.89 -6.67 7.46
CA SER A 56 9.91 -6.15 8.36
C SER A 56 10.46 -4.81 7.84
N ALA A 57 11.04 -3.98 8.72
CA ALA A 57 11.65 -2.71 8.28
C ALA A 57 12.76 -2.90 7.23
N VAL A 58 13.44 -4.05 7.22
CA VAL A 58 14.46 -4.38 6.21
C VAL A 58 13.80 -4.68 4.87
N ASP A 59 12.69 -5.41 4.86
CA ASP A 59 11.98 -5.75 3.63
C ASP A 59 11.29 -4.53 3.03
N GLN A 60 10.68 -3.69 3.87
CA GLN A 60 10.11 -2.40 3.45
C GLN A 60 11.16 -1.55 2.71
N LYS A 61 12.38 -1.47 3.27
CA LYS A 61 13.49 -0.74 2.65
C LYS A 61 13.90 -1.35 1.31
N ARG A 62 14.06 -2.68 1.22
CA ARG A 62 14.44 -3.38 -0.01
C ARG A 62 13.42 -3.17 -1.13
N ILE A 63 12.13 -3.24 -0.81
CA ILE A 63 11.04 -3.05 -1.77
C ILE A 63 11.06 -1.62 -2.32
N LEU A 64 11.22 -0.61 -1.45
CA LEU A 64 11.32 0.78 -1.89
C LEU A 64 12.58 1.05 -2.73
N GLU A 65 13.72 0.42 -2.38
CA GLU A 65 14.94 0.53 -3.18
C GLU A 65 14.77 -0.10 -4.56
N ALA A 66 14.11 -1.26 -4.66
CA ALA A 66 13.80 -1.89 -5.94
C ALA A 66 12.87 -1.02 -6.80
N LYS A 67 11.78 -0.49 -6.20
CA LYS A 67 10.87 0.44 -6.87
C LYS A 67 11.60 1.67 -7.42
N LYS A 68 12.52 2.25 -6.64
CA LYS A 68 13.28 3.43 -7.06
C LYS A 68 14.21 3.13 -8.25
N THR A 69 14.78 1.92 -8.30
CA THR A 69 15.56 1.47 -9.44
C THR A 69 14.67 1.33 -10.68
N GLU A 70 13.50 0.68 -10.56
CA GLU A 70 12.53 0.55 -11.66
C GLU A 70 12.09 1.92 -12.22
N ASP A 71 11.71 2.86 -11.35
CA ASP A 71 11.31 4.22 -11.76
C ASP A 71 12.43 4.98 -12.51
N SER A 72 13.69 4.70 -12.19
CA SER A 72 14.86 5.36 -12.80
C SER A 72 15.19 4.80 -14.18
N GLU A 73 14.86 3.52 -14.41
CA GLU A 73 15.03 2.85 -15.71
C GLU A 73 13.89 3.23 -16.67
N GLU A 74 12.64 3.34 -16.18
CA GLU A 74 11.46 3.72 -16.99
C GLU A 74 11.50 5.18 -17.47
N ASN A 75 12.20 6.09 -16.78
CA ASN A 75 12.35 7.51 -17.18
C ASN A 75 13.61 7.80 -18.01
N SER A 76 14.32 6.76 -18.47
CA SER A 76 15.58 6.89 -19.23
C SER A 76 15.47 6.62 -20.73
N ASP A 77 14.24 6.41 -21.24
CA ASP A 77 13.91 6.13 -22.64
C ASP A 77 13.12 7.29 -23.30
#